data_AF-A0A961F6I8-F1
#
_entry.id   AF-A0A961F6I8-F1
#
_cell.length_a   1.000
_cell.length_b   1.000
_cell.length_c   1.000
_cell.angle_alpha   90.00
_cell.angle_beta   90.00
_cell.angle_gamma   90.00
#
_symmetry.space_group_name_H-M   'P 1'
#
loop_
_entity.id
_entity.type
_entity.pdbx_description
1 polymer ?
#
loop_
_entity_poly.entity_id
_entity_poly.type
_entity_poly.pdbx_seq_one_letter_code
_entity_poly.pdbx_strand_id
1 'polypeptide(L)'
;LGRRFGASIEQVAHRLSTLQRPGAKGIPFFFVRVDQAGTITKRHSATRLQFARFGGACPLWNVHRAFETPGRFLRQLAETPDGVRYVNLAREVSKPGGAFGAPVRRYAIALGCEVGHAGSLVYADNLDIDNAAAFEPIGISCRICERKACHQRSVPPLERRLTIDTDRRGILPYQVE
;
A
#
# COMPACT_ATOMS: atom_id res chain seq x y z
N LEU A 1 9.25 -19.11 -3.91
CA LEU A 1 10.23 -18.24 -4.63
C LEU A 1 11.50 -18.01 -3.82
N GLY A 2 11.46 -17.32 -2.67
CA GLY A 2 12.68 -17.03 -1.89
C GLY A 2 13.55 -18.25 -1.58
N ARG A 3 12.93 -19.34 -1.08
CA ARG A 3 13.61 -20.64 -0.87
C ARG A 3 14.25 -21.21 -2.14
N ARG A 4 13.53 -21.18 -3.27
CA ARG A 4 13.98 -21.74 -4.55
C ARG A 4 15.19 -21.01 -5.15
N PHE A 5 15.28 -19.70 -4.92
CA PHE A 5 16.31 -18.85 -5.51
C PHE A 5 17.35 -18.32 -4.51
N GLY A 6 17.31 -18.77 -3.24
CA GLY A 6 18.21 -18.25 -2.21
C GLY A 6 18.08 -16.74 -1.98
N ALA A 7 16.90 -16.17 -2.20
CA ALA A 7 16.67 -14.72 -2.21
C ALA A 7 15.77 -14.27 -1.05
N SER A 8 16.06 -13.10 -0.48
CA SER A 8 15.21 -12.45 0.51
C SER A 8 13.84 -12.09 -0.08
N ILE A 9 12.85 -11.89 0.79
CA ILE A 9 11.51 -11.51 0.33
C ILE A 9 11.49 -10.16 -0.39
N GLU A 10 12.33 -9.21 0.04
CA GLU A 10 12.48 -7.91 -0.62
C GLU A 10 13.03 -8.06 -2.04
N GLN A 11 14.05 -8.93 -2.24
CA GLN A 11 14.61 -9.20 -3.57
C GLN A 11 13.59 -9.90 -4.48
N VAL A 12 12.82 -10.85 -3.94
CA VAL A 12 11.75 -11.52 -4.70
C VAL A 12 10.68 -10.52 -5.13
N ALA A 13 10.19 -9.69 -4.22
CA ALA A 13 9.17 -8.68 -4.50
C ALA A 13 9.67 -7.65 -5.53
N HIS A 14 10.92 -7.20 -5.38
CA HIS A 14 11.57 -6.31 -6.35
C HIS A 14 11.68 -6.96 -7.74
N ARG A 15 12.03 -8.24 -7.82
CA ARG A 15 12.10 -8.94 -9.11
C ARG A 15 10.72 -9.06 -9.75
N LEU A 16 9.70 -9.43 -9.00
CA LEU A 16 8.32 -9.56 -9.50
C LEU A 16 7.81 -8.26 -10.11
N SER A 17 8.14 -7.09 -9.55
CA SER A 17 7.75 -5.78 -10.11
C SER A 17 8.48 -5.38 -11.41
N THR A 18 9.35 -6.24 -11.96
CA THR A 18 10.14 -5.94 -13.17
C THR A 18 9.91 -6.91 -14.33
N LEU A 19 8.98 -7.88 -14.19
CA LEU A 19 8.74 -8.93 -15.18
C LEU A 19 7.92 -8.43 -16.39
N GLN A 20 8.35 -7.35 -17.03
CA GLN A 20 7.63 -6.69 -18.14
C GLN A 20 8.34 -6.84 -19.49
N ARG A 21 9.08 -7.93 -19.69
CA ARG A 21 9.74 -8.23 -20.98
C ARG A 21 8.68 -8.43 -22.07
N PRO A 22 8.77 -7.76 -23.23
CA PRO A 22 7.88 -8.01 -24.37
C PRO A 22 7.87 -9.49 -24.77
N GLY A 23 6.69 -10.04 -25.06
CA GLY A 23 6.50 -11.47 -25.38
C GLY A 23 6.55 -12.43 -24.19
N ALA A 24 6.92 -11.98 -22.99
CA ALA A 24 7.01 -12.81 -21.79
C ALA A 24 6.69 -12.01 -20.52
N LYS A 25 5.55 -11.30 -20.52
CA LYS A 25 5.12 -10.48 -19.38
C LYS A 25 4.59 -11.37 -18.25
N GLY A 26 5.02 -11.08 -17.02
CA GLY A 26 4.36 -11.54 -15.80
C GLY A 26 3.26 -10.57 -15.36
N ILE A 27 2.63 -10.88 -14.23
CA ILE A 27 1.65 -9.99 -13.60
C ILE A 27 2.29 -8.61 -13.35
N PRO A 28 1.64 -7.50 -13.76
CA PRO A 28 2.11 -6.16 -13.43
C PRO A 28 1.96 -5.94 -11.93
N PHE A 29 3.09 -5.92 -11.24
CA PHE A 29 3.16 -5.59 -9.82
C PHE A 29 3.69 -4.18 -9.60
N PHE A 30 3.15 -3.49 -8.61
CA PHE A 30 3.87 -2.43 -7.92
C PHE A 30 4.64 -3.01 -6.74
N PHE A 31 5.76 -2.37 -6.38
CA PHE A 31 6.56 -2.66 -5.20
C PHE A 31 6.95 -1.37 -4.50
N VAL A 32 6.77 -1.34 -3.18
CA VAL A 32 7.13 -0.20 -2.33
C VAL A 32 7.82 -0.69 -1.07
N ARG A 33 8.77 0.09 -0.55
CA ARG A 33 9.33 -0.07 0.80
C ARG A 33 9.06 1.19 1.61
N VAL A 34 8.52 1.01 2.80
CA VAL A 34 8.11 2.07 3.72
C VAL A 34 8.82 1.89 5.05
N ASP A 35 9.20 2.97 5.72
CA ASP A 35 9.67 2.93 7.11
C ASP A 35 8.52 3.15 8.11
N GLN A 36 8.83 3.09 9.42
CA GLN A 36 7.80 3.23 10.46
C GLN A 36 7.17 4.62 10.52
N ALA A 37 7.83 5.64 9.98
CA ALA A 37 7.28 6.99 9.87
C ALA A 37 6.35 7.15 8.65
N GLY A 38 6.17 6.09 7.86
CA GLY A 38 5.36 6.12 6.63
C GLY A 38 6.10 6.67 5.41
N THR A 39 7.42 6.87 5.51
CA THR A 39 8.23 7.37 4.38
C THR A 39 8.47 6.27 3.38
N ILE A 40 8.10 6.52 2.12
CA ILE A 40 8.42 5.61 1.00
C ILE A 40 9.90 5.75 0.65
N THR A 41 10.70 4.75 1.00
CA THR A 41 12.16 4.71 0.76
C THR A 41 12.54 4.03 -0.54
N LYS A 42 11.62 3.27 -1.17
CA LYS A 42 11.83 2.64 -2.49
C LYS A 42 10.49 2.45 -3.19
N ARG A 43 10.45 2.66 -4.50
CA ARG A 43 9.24 2.52 -5.33
C ARG A 43 9.59 1.97 -6.72
N HIS A 44 8.82 1.01 -7.20
CA HIS A 44 8.83 0.51 -8.57
C HIS A 44 7.38 0.17 -8.94
N SER A 45 6.90 0.56 -10.12
CA SER A 45 5.54 0.23 -10.54
C SER A 45 5.51 -0.22 -11.99
N ALA A 46 4.91 -1.38 -12.23
CA ALA A 46 4.47 -1.83 -13.54
C ALA A 46 2.93 -1.70 -13.69
N THR A 47 2.24 -1.15 -12.69
CA THR A 47 0.78 -0.98 -12.65
C THR A 47 0.39 0.47 -12.90
N ARG A 48 -0.92 0.74 -13.00
CA ARG A 48 -1.45 2.11 -13.02
C ARG A 48 -1.27 2.87 -11.70
N LEU A 49 -1.09 2.17 -10.58
CA LEU A 49 -0.99 2.80 -9.26
C LEU A 49 0.19 3.78 -9.22
N GLN A 50 -0.14 5.05 -9.00
CA GLN A 50 0.83 6.13 -8.82
C GLN A 50 1.05 6.40 -7.34
N PHE A 51 2.30 6.43 -6.91
CA PHE A 51 2.65 6.77 -5.53
C PHE A 51 2.92 8.26 -5.41
N ALA A 52 2.33 8.88 -4.39
CA ALA A 52 2.64 10.26 -4.05
C ALA A 52 4.16 10.42 -3.84
N ARG A 53 4.76 11.40 -4.52
CA ARG A 53 6.19 11.71 -4.35
C ARG A 53 6.47 12.37 -3.01
N PHE A 54 5.49 13.12 -2.50
CA PHE A 54 5.54 13.87 -1.27
C PHE A 54 4.25 13.65 -0.48
N GLY A 55 4.33 13.69 0.85
CA GLY A 55 3.23 13.32 1.74
C GLY A 55 3.21 11.83 2.03
N GLY A 56 2.83 11.47 3.26
CA GLY A 56 2.73 10.07 3.69
C GLY A 56 1.66 9.32 2.88
N ALA A 57 1.88 8.01 2.70
CA ALA A 57 0.90 7.13 2.08
C ALA A 57 -0.39 7.04 2.93
N CYS A 58 -1.51 6.71 2.30
CA CYS A 58 -2.80 6.60 3.01
C CYS A 58 -2.69 5.70 4.27
N PRO A 59 -3.14 6.15 5.45
CA PRO A 59 -3.05 5.38 6.69
C PRO A 59 -3.91 4.11 6.69
N LEU A 60 -4.96 4.07 5.86
CA LEU A 60 -5.79 2.86 5.67
C LEU A 60 -5.08 1.78 4.84
N TRP A 61 -3.98 2.11 4.17
CA TRP A 61 -3.22 1.12 3.41
C TRP A 61 -2.51 0.13 4.35
N ASN A 62 -2.65 -1.17 4.06
CA ASN A 62 -2.17 -2.23 4.96
C ASN A 62 -0.66 -2.29 5.19
N VAL A 63 0.14 -1.54 4.42
CA VAL A 63 1.59 -1.46 4.62
C VAL A 63 1.96 -0.97 6.01
N HIS A 64 1.17 -0.05 6.58
CA HIS A 64 1.45 0.53 7.90
C HIS A 64 1.16 -0.49 9.01
N ARG A 65 0.10 -1.28 8.88
CA ARG A 65 -0.23 -2.37 9.81
C ARG A 65 0.83 -3.48 9.82
N ALA A 66 1.67 -3.59 8.80
CA ALA A 66 2.70 -4.63 8.75
C ALA A 66 3.70 -4.54 9.93
N PHE A 67 3.93 -3.34 10.46
CA PHE A 67 4.79 -3.13 11.62
C PHE A 67 4.21 -3.69 12.93
N GLU A 68 2.89 -3.81 13.02
CA GLU A 68 2.18 -4.34 14.19
C GLU A 68 2.29 -5.87 14.27
N THR A 69 2.46 -6.54 13.12
CA THR A 69 2.62 -8.00 13.04
C THR A 69 3.89 -8.38 12.28
N PRO A 70 5.08 -8.23 12.90
CA PRO A 70 6.36 -8.47 12.24
C PRO A 70 6.46 -9.86 11.59
N GLY A 71 7.01 -9.91 10.37
CA GLY A 71 7.20 -11.16 9.64
C GLY A 71 5.93 -11.84 9.09
N ARG A 72 4.71 -11.36 9.41
CA ARG A 72 3.46 -11.90 8.86
C ARG A 72 3.11 -11.21 7.54
N PHE A 73 2.57 -11.97 6.58
CA PHE A 73 1.94 -11.37 5.40
C PHE A 73 0.53 -10.90 5.75
N LEU A 74 0.30 -9.62 5.51
CA LEU A 74 -1.02 -9.01 5.51
C LEU A 74 -1.54 -8.94 4.09
N ARG A 75 -2.86 -9.03 3.95
CA ARG A 75 -3.59 -9.00 2.70
C ARG A 75 -4.67 -7.94 2.79
N GLN A 76 -4.91 -7.22 1.72
CA GLN A 76 -5.96 -6.21 1.65
C GLN A 76 -6.50 -6.15 0.23
N LEU A 77 -7.81 -6.20 0.08
CA LEU A 77 -8.51 -5.73 -1.10
C LEU A 77 -8.69 -4.23 -0.93
N ALA A 78 -8.18 -3.43 -1.86
CA ALA A 78 -8.24 -1.98 -1.77
C ALA A 78 -8.75 -1.36 -3.06
N GLU A 79 -9.51 -0.27 -2.92
CA GLU A 79 -9.99 0.52 -4.04
C GLU A 79 -9.43 1.94 -3.95
N THR A 80 -8.79 2.40 -5.02
CA THR A 80 -8.28 3.77 -5.13
C THR A 80 -9.38 4.76 -5.54
N PRO A 81 -9.20 6.08 -5.37
CA PRO A 81 -10.25 7.06 -5.67
C PRO A 81 -10.74 7.07 -7.12
N ASP A 82 -9.92 6.60 -8.06
CA ASP A 82 -10.25 6.40 -9.49
C ASP A 82 -11.04 5.10 -9.75
N GLY A 83 -11.40 4.36 -8.71
CA GLY A 83 -12.19 3.13 -8.79
C GLY A 83 -11.38 1.87 -9.13
N VAL A 84 -10.06 1.98 -9.31
CA VAL A 84 -9.22 0.81 -9.60
C VAL A 84 -9.06 -0.04 -8.34
N ARG A 85 -9.22 -1.36 -8.49
CA ARG A 85 -9.20 -2.34 -7.41
C ARG A 85 -7.92 -3.16 -7.43
N TYR A 86 -7.34 -3.38 -6.25
CA TYR A 86 -6.05 -4.03 -6.07
C TYR A 86 -6.10 -5.13 -5.01
N VAL A 87 -5.31 -6.18 -5.22
CA VAL A 87 -4.88 -7.10 -4.15
C VAL A 87 -3.52 -6.60 -3.65
N ASN A 88 -3.47 -6.19 -2.38
CA ASN A 88 -2.29 -5.63 -1.73
C ASN A 88 -1.73 -6.59 -0.68
N LEU A 89 -0.46 -6.93 -0.81
CA LEU A 89 0.30 -7.69 0.18
C LEU A 89 1.25 -6.75 0.91
N ALA A 90 1.31 -6.89 2.23
CA ALA A 90 2.26 -6.16 3.05
C ALA A 90 2.96 -7.09 4.04
N ARG A 91 4.23 -6.82 4.33
CA ARG A 91 5.01 -7.56 5.32
C ARG A 91 6.17 -6.73 5.85
N GLU A 92 6.39 -6.79 7.16
CA GLU A 92 7.59 -6.22 7.78
C GLU A 92 8.81 -7.08 7.46
N VAL A 93 9.93 -6.40 7.19
CA VAL A 93 11.25 -6.97 6.94
C VAL A 93 12.28 -6.27 7.84
N SER A 94 12.92 -7.07 8.68
CA SER A 94 14.00 -6.63 9.55
C SER A 94 15.37 -6.92 8.93
N LYS A 95 16.30 -5.96 9.04
CA LYS A 95 17.70 -6.11 8.63
C LYS A 95 18.60 -6.00 9.88
N PRO A 96 19.25 -7.09 10.32
CA PRO A 96 20.07 -7.07 11.53
C PRO A 96 21.28 -6.13 11.35
N GLY A 97 21.72 -5.55 12.46
CA GLY A 97 22.90 -4.67 12.50
C GLY A 97 24.24 -5.41 12.44
N GLY A 98 24.24 -6.75 12.53
CA GLY A 98 25.44 -7.59 12.39
C GLY A 98 26.30 -7.75 13.65
N ALA A 99 25.92 -7.13 14.77
CA ALA A 99 26.59 -7.25 16.06
C ALA A 99 25.60 -7.28 17.22
N PHE A 100 26.02 -7.82 18.37
CA PHE A 100 25.23 -7.77 19.61
C PHE A 100 24.98 -6.32 20.03
N GLY A 101 23.72 -5.97 20.30
CA GLY A 101 23.29 -4.61 20.65
C GLY A 101 23.16 -3.64 19.47
N ALA A 102 23.49 -4.04 18.24
CA ALA A 102 23.36 -3.15 17.08
C ALA A 102 21.87 -2.89 16.73
N PRO A 103 21.50 -1.64 16.39
CA PRO A 103 20.14 -1.32 15.98
C PRO A 103 19.65 -2.15 14.80
N VAL A 104 18.41 -2.64 14.87
CA VAL A 104 17.75 -3.36 13.78
C VAL A 104 17.00 -2.37 12.91
N ARG A 105 17.29 -2.37 11.61
CA ARG A 105 16.54 -1.56 10.64
C ARG A 105 15.28 -2.31 10.26
N ARG A 106 14.11 -1.71 10.49
CA ARG A 106 12.80 -2.29 10.17
C ARG A 106 12.15 -1.51 9.04
N TYR A 107 11.61 -2.24 8.08
CA TYR A 107 10.84 -1.69 6.97
C TYR A 107 9.59 -2.51 6.76
N ALA A 108 8.57 -1.93 6.15
CA ALA A 108 7.48 -2.68 5.56
C ALA A 108 7.66 -2.68 4.04
N ILE A 109 7.46 -3.84 3.41
CA ILE A 109 7.32 -3.91 1.96
C ILE A 109 5.85 -4.07 1.61
N ALA A 110 5.43 -3.43 0.52
CA ALA A 110 4.16 -3.67 -0.11
C ALA A 110 4.37 -4.16 -1.55
N LEU A 111 3.59 -5.15 -1.95
CA LEU A 111 3.55 -5.70 -3.30
C LEU A 111 2.08 -5.88 -3.67
N GLY A 112 1.64 -5.35 -4.80
CA GLY A 112 0.25 -5.49 -5.21
C GLY A 112 0.06 -5.37 -6.71
N CYS A 113 -1.09 -5.83 -7.17
CA CYS A 113 -1.50 -5.84 -8.57
C CYS A 113 -3.00 -5.60 -8.68
N GLU A 114 -3.46 -5.22 -9.86
CA GLU A 114 -4.90 -5.05 -10.13
C GLU A 114 -5.64 -6.37 -9.89
N VAL A 115 -6.87 -6.27 -9.36
CA VAL A 115 -7.65 -7.45 -8.91
C VAL A 115 -7.95 -8.44 -10.04
N GLY A 116 -7.94 -8.00 -11.31
CA GLY A 116 -8.09 -8.89 -12.46
C GLY A 116 -7.01 -9.99 -12.54
N HIS A 117 -5.89 -9.84 -11.82
CA HIS A 117 -4.86 -10.86 -11.72
C HIS A 117 -5.02 -11.80 -10.52
N ALA A 118 -6.00 -11.57 -9.63
CA ALA A 118 -6.17 -12.28 -8.35
C ALA A 118 -6.10 -13.80 -8.47
N GLY A 119 -6.71 -14.38 -9.50
CA GLY A 119 -6.70 -15.84 -9.74
C GLY A 119 -5.30 -16.44 -9.98
N SER A 120 -4.27 -15.61 -10.17
CA SER A 120 -2.86 -16.03 -10.29
C SER A 120 -2.03 -15.82 -9.02
N LEU A 121 -2.65 -15.39 -7.91
CA LEU A 121 -1.96 -15.18 -6.63
C LEU A 121 -2.51 -16.11 -5.54
N VAL A 122 -1.65 -16.97 -5.00
CA VAL A 122 -1.98 -17.79 -3.81
C VAL A 122 -2.43 -16.94 -2.61
N TYR A 123 -1.99 -15.67 -2.53
CA TYR A 123 -2.42 -14.79 -1.45
C TYR A 123 -3.82 -14.22 -1.66
N ALA A 124 -4.38 -14.30 -2.86
CA ALA A 124 -5.77 -13.94 -3.12
C ALA A 124 -6.75 -15.08 -2.79
N ASP A 125 -6.25 -16.29 -2.51
CA ASP A 125 -7.07 -17.43 -2.12
C ASP A 125 -8.00 -17.07 -0.94
N ASN A 126 -9.28 -17.37 -1.12
CA ASN A 126 -10.37 -17.12 -0.16
C ASN A 126 -10.65 -15.63 0.13
N LEU A 127 -10.15 -14.71 -0.69
CA LEU A 127 -10.61 -13.32 -0.66
C LEU A 127 -11.89 -13.19 -1.48
N ASP A 128 -12.87 -12.48 -0.94
CA ASP A 128 -14.14 -12.19 -1.61
C ASP A 128 -13.95 -11.04 -2.61
N ILE A 129 -13.38 -11.36 -3.77
CA ILE A 129 -12.99 -10.37 -4.80
C ILE A 129 -14.17 -9.85 -5.63
N ASP A 130 -15.32 -10.54 -5.59
CA ASP A 130 -16.52 -10.17 -6.33
C ASP A 130 -17.44 -9.25 -5.51
N ASN A 131 -17.26 -9.21 -4.20
CA ASN A 131 -17.98 -8.32 -3.29
C ASN A 131 -17.30 -6.95 -3.21
N ALA A 132 -17.96 -5.92 -3.77
CA ALA A 132 -17.48 -4.54 -3.72
C ALA A 132 -17.25 -4.04 -2.28
N ALA A 133 -18.03 -4.49 -1.29
CA ALA A 133 -17.87 -4.07 0.11
C ALA A 133 -16.61 -4.66 0.78
N ALA A 134 -15.99 -5.68 0.19
CA ALA A 134 -14.73 -6.24 0.68
C ALA A 134 -13.51 -5.33 0.38
N PHE A 135 -13.65 -4.36 -0.52
CA PHE A 135 -12.57 -3.45 -0.89
C PHE A 135 -12.55 -2.23 0.03
N GLU A 136 -11.45 -2.07 0.77
CA GLU A 136 -11.25 -0.92 1.62
C GLU A 136 -10.98 0.34 0.77
N PRO A 137 -11.76 1.43 0.93
CA PRO A 137 -11.60 2.64 0.14
C PRO A 137 -10.37 3.43 0.62
N ILE A 138 -9.22 3.18 -0.02
CA ILE A 138 -7.97 3.87 0.28
C ILE A 138 -7.78 5.10 -0.61
N GLY A 139 -6.81 5.94 -0.26
CA GLY A 139 -6.26 6.99 -1.12
C GLY A 139 -4.79 6.72 -1.46
N ILE A 140 -4.18 7.62 -2.24
CA ILE A 140 -2.73 7.61 -2.45
C ILE A 140 -2.03 8.34 -1.28
N SER A 141 -2.47 9.56 -0.99
CA SER A 141 -2.04 10.38 0.15
C SER A 141 -3.15 11.37 0.50
N CYS A 142 -3.32 11.72 1.77
CA CYS A 142 -4.39 12.64 2.20
C CYS A 142 -4.36 13.98 1.44
N ARG A 143 -3.16 14.50 1.10
CA ARG A 143 -3.00 15.79 0.41
C ARG A 143 -3.55 15.81 -1.01
N ILE A 144 -3.74 14.65 -1.65
CA ILE A 144 -4.25 14.52 -3.03
C ILE A 144 -5.43 13.55 -3.12
N CYS A 145 -5.99 13.12 -1.98
CA CYS A 145 -7.08 12.16 -1.95
C CYS A 145 -8.41 12.89 -2.11
N GLU A 146 -9.21 12.50 -3.09
CA GLU A 146 -10.51 13.10 -3.41
C GLU A 146 -11.68 12.58 -2.55
N ARG A 147 -11.47 11.53 -1.74
CA ARG A 147 -12.53 10.93 -0.91
C ARG A 147 -13.03 11.93 0.15
N LYS A 148 -14.28 12.38 0.04
CA LYS A 148 -14.87 13.39 0.93
C LYS A 148 -15.12 12.89 2.35
N ALA A 149 -15.65 11.67 2.49
CA ALA A 149 -16.04 11.06 3.76
C ALA A 149 -15.00 10.07 4.32
N CYS A 150 -13.73 10.47 4.39
CA CYS A 150 -12.67 9.62 4.94
C CYS A 150 -12.49 9.88 6.45
N HIS A 151 -12.88 8.90 7.28
CA HIS A 151 -12.77 8.98 8.74
C HIS A 151 -11.31 9.05 9.24
N GLN A 152 -10.35 8.56 8.46
CA GLN A 152 -8.93 8.53 8.81
C GLN A 152 -8.11 9.66 8.16
N ARG A 153 -8.77 10.67 7.56
CA ARG A 153 -8.06 11.76 6.89
C ARG A 153 -7.23 12.56 7.90
N SER A 154 -5.91 12.57 7.70
CA SER A 154 -4.99 13.24 8.63
C SER A 154 -4.72 14.71 8.29
N VAL A 155 -4.75 15.06 7.00
CA VAL A 155 -4.50 16.43 6.54
C VAL A 155 -5.48 16.82 5.41
N PRO A 156 -5.79 18.12 5.27
CA PRO A 156 -6.65 18.57 4.18
C PRO A 156 -6.02 18.30 2.80
N PRO A 157 -6.82 17.98 1.79
CA PRO A 157 -6.35 17.93 0.40
C PRO A 157 -5.98 19.34 -0.09
N LEU A 158 -4.95 19.43 -0.95
CA LEU A 158 -4.41 20.71 -1.44
C LEU A 158 -5.29 21.38 -2.50
N GLU A 159 -5.91 20.58 -3.36
CA GLU A 159 -6.65 21.07 -4.55
C GLU A 159 -8.17 20.97 -4.38
N ARG A 160 -8.66 21.07 -3.13
CA ARG A 160 -10.11 21.08 -2.87
C ARG A 160 -10.48 22.24 -1.98
N ARG A 161 -11.70 22.74 -2.19
CA ARG A 161 -12.31 23.71 -1.30
C ARG A 161 -12.72 23.02 0.00
N LEU A 162 -12.49 23.73 1.10
CA LEU A 162 -12.84 23.29 2.44
C LEU A 162 -13.91 24.20 2.99
N THR A 163 -14.95 23.60 3.56
CA THR A 163 -15.99 24.32 4.31
C THR A 163 -15.81 24.03 5.79
N ILE A 164 -15.85 25.06 6.62
CA ILE A 164 -15.84 24.93 8.08
C ILE A 164 -17.18 25.42 8.58
N ASP A 165 -17.92 24.53 9.24
CA ASP A 165 -19.15 24.85 9.96
C ASP A 165 -18.78 25.03 11.43
N THR A 166 -18.87 26.26 11.93
CA THR A 166 -18.47 26.60 13.31
C THR A 166 -19.40 26.01 14.36
N ASP A 167 -20.62 25.63 13.98
CA ASP A 167 -21.65 25.11 14.89
C ASP A 167 -21.71 23.58 14.88
N ARG A 168 -20.89 22.91 14.04
CA ARG A 168 -20.85 21.46 13.93
C ARG A 168 -19.46 20.89 14.15
N ARG A 169 -19.38 19.91 15.06
CA ARG A 169 -18.16 19.11 15.28
C ARG A 169 -18.23 17.78 14.52
N GLY A 170 -17.45 17.66 13.45
CA GLY A 170 -17.25 16.40 12.73
C GLY A 170 -16.04 15.60 13.22
N ILE A 171 -15.82 14.42 12.61
CA ILE A 171 -14.55 13.67 12.76
C ILE A 171 -13.37 14.54 12.32
N LEU A 172 -13.58 15.32 11.26
CA LEU A 172 -12.66 16.33 10.77
C LEU A 172 -13.22 17.72 11.09
N PRO A 173 -12.35 18.72 11.33
CA PRO A 173 -12.77 20.10 11.58
C PRO A 173 -13.21 20.85 10.29
N TYR A 174 -13.26 20.17 9.15
CA TYR A 174 -13.65 20.72 7.86
C TYR A 174 -14.36 19.64 7.02
N GLN A 175 -15.18 20.09 6.07
CA GLN A 175 -15.74 19.27 5.01
C GLN A 175 -14.96 19.52 3.71
N VAL A 176 -14.78 18.46 2.92
CA VAL A 176 -14.15 18.55 1.59
C VAL A 176 -15.25 18.63 0.55
N GLU A 177 -15.28 19.72 -0.22
CA GLU A 177 -16.20 19.91 -1.35
C GLU A 177 -15.79 19.10 -2.58
#